data_AF-A0A2V7G871-F1
#
_entry.id   AF-A0A2V7G871-F1
#
_cell.length_a   1.000
_cell.length_b   1.000
_cell.length_c   1.000
_cell.angle_alpha   90.00
_cell.angle_beta   90.00
_cell.angle_gamma   90.00
#
_symmetry.space_group_name_H-M   'P 1'
#
loop_
_entity.id
_entity.type
_entity.pdbx_description
1 polymer ?
#
loop_
_entity_poly.entity_id
_entity_poly.type
_entity_poly.pdbx_seq_one_letter_code
_entity_poly.pdbx_strand_id
1 'polypeptide(L)'
;MGERDIYSIWGQPIAVRREGEYTYLYFQNGCEWTCGMQDLVILQNGKVVDAVLRWPGHGYSGESSSPPGKKPVPNLGGDTLRVKQ
;
A
#
# COMPACT_ATOMS: atom_id res chain seq x y z
N MET A 1 13.44 2.01 3.96
CA MET A 1 12.65 1.30 4.99
C MET A 1 12.31 -0.09 4.47
N GLY A 2 12.63 -1.13 5.21
CA GLY A 2 12.34 -2.53 4.85
C GLY A 2 11.33 -3.20 5.76
N GLU A 3 10.98 -4.45 5.45
CA GLU A 3 9.91 -5.21 6.13
C GLU A 3 10.05 -5.23 7.67
N ARG A 4 11.25 -5.51 8.18
CA ARG A 4 11.51 -5.56 9.64
C ARG A 4 11.35 -4.19 10.33
N ASP A 5 11.71 -3.11 9.64
CA ASP A 5 11.55 -1.75 10.16
C ASP A 5 10.07 -1.41 10.32
N ILE A 6 9.24 -1.86 9.39
CA ILE A 6 7.79 -1.65 9.46
C ILE A 6 7.22 -2.41 10.66
N TYR A 7 7.64 -3.66 10.86
CA TYR A 7 7.13 -4.48 11.97
C TYR A 7 7.51 -3.94 13.34
N SER A 8 8.68 -3.31 13.46
CA SER A 8 9.09 -2.71 14.73
C SER A 8 8.30 -1.45 15.08
N ILE A 9 7.75 -0.74 14.09
CA ILE A 9 7.00 0.49 14.29
C ILE A 9 5.48 0.21 14.38
N TRP A 10 4.95 -0.64 13.50
CA TRP A 10 3.50 -0.88 13.33
C TRP A 10 3.03 -2.23 13.88
N GLY A 11 3.95 -3.08 14.32
CA GLY A 11 3.63 -4.45 14.75
C GLY A 11 3.49 -5.43 13.58
N GLN A 12 2.99 -6.63 13.86
CA GLN A 12 2.82 -7.65 12.83
C GLN A 12 1.61 -7.34 11.93
N PRO A 13 1.74 -7.52 10.61
CA PRO A 13 0.63 -7.39 9.68
C PRO A 13 -0.36 -8.55 9.90
N ILE A 14 -1.64 -8.30 9.62
CA ILE A 14 -2.68 -9.34 9.68
C ILE A 14 -2.62 -10.29 8.48
N ALA A 15 -1.98 -9.86 7.39
CA ALA A 15 -1.69 -10.73 6.25
C ALA A 15 -0.44 -10.25 5.50
N VAL A 16 0.28 -11.21 4.93
CA VAL A 16 1.41 -10.96 4.03
C VAL A 16 1.18 -11.73 2.73
N ARG A 17 1.28 -11.05 1.59
CA ARG A 17 1.33 -11.69 0.27
C ARG A 17 2.63 -11.38 -0.43
N ARG A 18 3.15 -12.35 -1.17
CA ARG A 18 4.39 -12.23 -1.94
C ARG A 18 4.12 -12.68 -3.37
N GLU A 19 4.51 -11.86 -4.34
CA GLU A 19 4.28 -12.10 -5.77
C GLU A 19 5.44 -11.50 -6.56
N GLY A 20 6.29 -12.35 -7.14
CA GLY A 20 7.55 -11.92 -7.76
C GLY A 20 8.42 -11.14 -6.78
N GLU A 21 8.89 -9.96 -7.20
CA GLU A 21 9.69 -9.06 -6.37
C GLU A 21 8.88 -8.25 -5.34
N TYR A 22 7.55 -8.39 -5.36
CA TYR A 22 6.66 -7.61 -4.50
C TYR A 22 6.25 -8.34 -3.23
N THR A 23 6.19 -7.59 -2.14
CA THR A 23 5.60 -8.02 -0.87
C THR A 23 4.53 -7.01 -0.44
N TYR A 24 3.34 -7.50 -0.11
CA TYR A 24 2.17 -6.74 0.29
C TYR A 24 1.88 -7.05 1.75
N LEU A 25 1.96 -6.02 2.60
CA LEU A 25 1.72 -6.13 4.04
C LEU A 25 0.40 -5.45 4.38
N TYR A 26 -0.54 -6.20 4.92
CA TYR A 26 -1.87 -5.70 5.27
C TYR A 26 -1.95 -5.49 6.78
N PHE A 27 -2.38 -4.30 7.21
CA PHE A 27 -2.54 -3.94 8.61
C PHE A 27 -3.99 -3.60 8.92
N GLN A 28 -4.43 -4.00 10.11
CA GLN A 28 -5.74 -3.61 10.60
C GLN A 28 -5.77 -2.09 10.82
N ASN A 29 -6.83 -1.46 10.36
CA ASN A 29 -7.02 -0.02 10.39
C ASN A 29 -8.35 0.39 11.06
N GLY A 30 -9.21 -0.58 11.37
CA GLY A 30 -10.46 -0.39 12.09
C GLY A 30 -11.58 0.26 11.27
N CYS A 31 -11.32 0.58 9.99
CA CYS A 31 -12.30 1.12 9.07
C CYS A 31 -12.48 0.25 7.82
N GLU A 32 -12.00 -0.99 7.82
CA GLU A 32 -11.99 -1.87 6.65
C GLU A 32 -13.37 -1.96 5.99
N TRP A 33 -14.42 -2.02 6.81
CA TRP A 33 -15.81 -2.06 6.36
C TRP A 33 -16.27 -0.79 5.64
N THR A 34 -15.89 0.39 6.14
CA THR A 34 -16.34 1.68 5.61
C THR A 34 -15.40 2.27 4.55
N CYS A 35 -14.10 2.00 4.69
CA CYS A 35 -13.03 2.41 3.78
C CYS A 35 -12.82 1.42 2.62
N GLY A 36 -13.33 0.20 2.73
CA GLY A 36 -13.26 -0.85 1.71
C GLY A 36 -11.91 -1.58 1.60
N MET A 37 -10.95 -1.29 2.49
CA MET A 37 -9.61 -1.88 2.47
C MET A 37 -8.88 -1.71 3.80
N GLN A 38 -8.01 -2.66 4.13
CA GLN A 38 -6.95 -2.52 5.13
C GLN A 38 -5.94 -1.41 4.77
N ASP A 39 -5.09 -1.04 5.73
CA ASP A 39 -3.87 -0.33 5.39
C ASP A 39 -2.93 -1.29 4.68
N LEU A 40 -2.31 -0.83 3.60
CA LEU A 40 -1.42 -1.64 2.77
C LEU A 40 -0.06 -0.95 2.65
N VAL A 41 1.01 -1.69 2.90
CA VAL A 41 2.38 -1.31 2.52
C VAL A 41 2.87 -2.24 1.44
N ILE A 42 3.38 -1.66 0.36
CA ILE A 42 3.92 -2.38 -0.80
C ILE A 42 5.43 -2.25 -0.77
N LEU A 43 6.13 -3.38 -0.79
CA LEU A 43 7.56 -3.46 -0.92
C LEU A 43 7.92 -4.07 -2.27
N GLN A 44 9.00 -3.58 -2.87
CA GLN A 44 9.66 -4.21 -4.01
C GLN A 44 11.12 -4.47 -3.64
N ASN A 45 11.62 -5.69 -3.84
CA ASN A 45 12.97 -6.09 -3.43
C ASN A 45 13.26 -5.76 -1.94
N GLY A 46 12.25 -5.93 -1.08
CA GLY A 46 12.34 -5.68 0.36
C GLY A 46 12.39 -4.20 0.78
N LYS A 47 12.13 -3.25 -0.12
CA LYS A 47 12.06 -1.81 0.18
C LYS A 47 10.66 -1.26 -0.08
N VAL A 48 10.16 -0.41 0.81
CA VAL A 48 8.86 0.27 0.62
C VAL A 48 8.88 1.10 -0.66
N VAL A 49 7.89 0.87 -1.52
CA VAL A 49 7.68 1.62 -2.76
C VAL A 49 6.36 2.39 -2.76
N ASP A 50 5.35 1.94 -2.00
CA ASP A 50 4.07 2.63 -1.87
C ASP A 50 3.32 2.22 -0.58
N ALA A 51 2.36 3.04 -0.16
CA ALA A 51 1.45 2.71 0.93
C ALA A 51 0.06 3.34 0.73
N VAL A 52 -0.98 2.55 0.98
CA VAL A 52 -2.39 3.00 1.04
C VAL A 52 -2.81 3.01 2.50
N LEU A 53 -2.93 4.21 3.09
CA LEU A 53 -3.18 4.39 4.51
C LEU A 53 -4.56 5.03 4.73
N ARG A 54 -5.38 4.38 5.55
CA ARG A 54 -6.73 4.83 5.92
C ARG A 54 -6.80 5.22 7.39
N TRP A 55 -6.02 4.56 8.25
CA TRP A 55 -5.95 4.93 9.67
C TRP A 55 -4.95 6.07 9.89
N PRO A 56 -5.33 7.17 10.58
CA PRO A 56 -4.46 8.31 10.82
C PRO A 56 -3.26 8.01 11.73
N GLY A 57 -3.22 6.85 12.41
CA GLY A 57 -2.09 6.43 13.24
C GLY A 57 -0.93 5.81 12.45
N HIS A 58 -1.17 5.33 11.23
CA HIS A 58 -0.11 4.95 10.30
C HIS A 58 0.21 6.13 9.39
N GLY A 59 1.50 6.44 9.29
CA GLY A 59 2.01 7.51 8.46
C GLY A 59 3.21 7.05 7.66
N TYR A 60 3.19 7.28 6.36
CA TYR A 60 4.34 7.10 5.49
C TYR A 60 4.58 8.41 4.75
N SER A 61 5.70 9.07 5.04
CA SER A 61 6.09 10.32 4.39
C SER A 61 6.66 10.10 2.99
N GLY A 62 6.42 8.93 2.39
CA GLY A 62 7.11 8.42 1.22
C GLY A 62 7.44 9.48 0.18
N GLU A 63 8.62 9.38 -0.40
CA GLU A 63 8.96 10.21 -1.54
C GLU A 63 8.24 9.64 -2.77
N SER A 64 7.29 10.42 -3.31
CA SER A 64 6.60 10.02 -4.54
C SER A 64 7.62 9.89 -5.67
N SER A 65 7.58 8.78 -6.41
CA SER A 65 8.36 8.64 -7.66
C SER A 65 7.85 9.55 -8.79
N SER A 66 6.74 10.26 -8.56
CA SER A 66 6.24 11.27 -9.50
C SER A 66 7.22 12.44 -9.57
N PRO A 67 7.52 12.99 -10.76
CA PRO A 67 8.33 14.19 -10.87
C PRO A 67 7.77 15.34 -10.02
N PRO A 68 8.64 16.18 -9.41
CA PRO A 68 8.20 17.34 -8.65
C PRO A 68 7.21 18.21 -9.44
N GLY A 69 6.09 18.57 -8.83
CA GLY A 69 5.04 19.38 -9.46
C GLY A 69 4.04 18.60 -10.34
N LYS A 70 4.17 17.28 -10.45
CA LYS A 70 3.15 16.44 -11.12
C LYS A 70 1.84 16.49 -10.33
N LYS A 71 0.85 17.21 -10.86
CA LYS A 71 -0.53 17.15 -10.34
C LYS A 71 -1.17 15.82 -10.79
N PRO A 72 -1.76 15.02 -9.87
CA PRO A 72 -2.56 13.88 -10.25
C PRO A 72 -3.69 14.34 -11.18
N VAL A 73 -3.84 13.67 -12.32
CA VAL A 73 -4.97 13.87 -13.23
C VAL A 73 -5.82 12.62 -13.16
N PRO A 74 -7.16 12.73 -13.05
CA PRO A 74 -8.03 11.57 -13.11
C PRO A 74 -7.80 10.83 -14.43
N ASN A 75 -7.41 9.57 -14.35
CA ASN A 75 -7.60 8.67 -15.48
C ASN A 75 -9.10 8.41 -15.57
N LEU A 76 -9.78 9.03 -16.54
CA LEU A 76 -11.14 8.68 -16.92
C LEU A 76 -11.07 7.29 -17.60
N GLY A 77 -10.90 6.25 -16.80
CA GLY A 77 -10.72 4.88 -17.28
C GLY A 77 -11.95 4.37 -18.03
N GLY A 78 -11.71 3.58 -19.09
CA GLY A 78 -12.63 2.57 -19.58
C GLY A 78 -12.34 1.27 -18.85
N ASP A 79 -13.11 0.97 -17.81
CA ASP A 79 -12.92 -0.21 -16.97
C ASP A 79 -13.15 -1.50 -17.78
N THR A 80 -12.06 -2.15 -18.20
CA THR A 80 -12.09 -3.54 -18.65
C THR A 80 -11.30 -4.41 -17.68
N LEU A 81 -11.63 -4.36 -16.40
CA LEU A 81 -11.27 -5.45 -15.49
C LEU A 81 -12.07 -6.68 -15.92
N ARG A 82 -11.43 -7.60 -16.65
CA ARG A 82 -12.03 -8.87 -17.06
C ARG A 82 -11.46 -9.97 -16.18
N VAL A 83 -12.33 -10.77 -15.58
CA VAL A 83 -11.95 -12.03 -14.93
C VAL A 83 -11.50 -13.00 -16.03
N LYS A 84 -10.27 -13.49 -15.98
CA LYS A 84 -9.88 -14.67 -16.76
C LYS A 84 -10.55 -15.89 -16.12
N GLN A 85 -11.38 -16.58 -16.90
CA GLN A 85 -11.89 -17.93 -16.56
C GLN A 85 -10.77 -18.96 -16.66
#